data_AF-A0A959UUF7-F1
#
_entry.id   AF-A0A959UUF7-F1
#
_cell.length_a   1.000
_cell.length_b   1.000
_cell.length_c   1.000
_cell.angle_alpha   90.00
_cell.angle_beta   90.00
_cell.angle_gamma   90.00
#
_symmetry.space_group_name_H-M   'P 1'
#
loop_
_entity.id
_entity.type
_entity.pdbx_description
1 polymer ?
#
loop_
_entity_poly.entity_id
_entity_poly.type
_entity_poly.pdbx_seq_one_letter_code
_entity_poly.pdbx_strand_id
1 'polypeptide(L)'
;MRLTLLLATSLLFVYNGAAQVASAPGEPLVQGIRPTEAVYLCGAGSPDLMLEGRAERRPDPAQGLEGWYQQVVRTVPGTVLLYHSTRHHNGLAELDEGEAVDTAMLAARLHYQQLSWGPEDGSTELRILQQAFGPGISEEAAIWTGTGVQPDGVLVLRRTEGRRTWLASFRVRFTLPAGTVSVVPVETIEVPYAYGRKLTPASPPPTDDPFGYGTAYQRVIPPGVPPDEEVDL
;
A
#
# COMPACT_ATOMS: atom_id res chain seq x y z
N MET A 1 16.85 23.63 -40.78
CA MET A 1 17.72 23.40 -39.60
C MET A 1 17.46 24.49 -38.59
N ARG A 2 17.30 24.12 -37.31
CA ARG A 2 16.99 24.92 -36.09
C ARG A 2 15.56 24.78 -35.54
N LEU A 3 15.42 23.68 -34.80
CA LEU A 3 14.82 23.52 -33.46
C LEU A 3 14.09 24.75 -32.87
N THR A 4 12.79 24.60 -32.63
CA THR A 4 12.03 25.44 -31.68
C THR A 4 11.79 24.60 -30.43
N LEU A 5 12.46 24.96 -29.35
CA LEU A 5 12.42 24.27 -28.05
C LEU A 5 11.11 24.63 -27.33
N LEU A 6 10.31 23.59 -27.03
CA LEU A 6 9.19 23.66 -26.09
C LEU A 6 9.74 23.86 -24.67
N LEU A 7 9.45 25.02 -24.06
CA LEU A 7 9.49 25.17 -22.61
C LEU A 7 8.05 25.03 -22.09
N ALA A 8 7.71 23.83 -21.61
CA ALA A 8 6.52 23.62 -20.82
C ALA A 8 6.86 24.03 -19.37
N THR A 9 6.48 25.24 -18.99
CA THR A 9 6.60 25.75 -17.64
C THR A 9 5.52 25.08 -16.77
N SER A 10 5.87 24.02 -16.07
CA SER A 10 5.00 23.41 -15.05
C SER A 10 4.86 24.38 -13.88
N LEU A 11 3.71 25.04 -13.78
CA LEU A 11 3.33 25.82 -12.59
C LEU A 11 3.02 24.84 -11.45
N LEU A 12 3.95 24.72 -10.49
CA LEU A 12 3.67 24.17 -9.17
C LEU A 12 2.93 25.23 -8.35
N PHE A 13 1.61 25.09 -8.23
CA PHE A 13 0.87 25.78 -7.17
C PHE A 13 1.15 25.06 -5.85
N VAL A 14 2.12 25.56 -5.08
CA VAL A 14 2.21 25.25 -3.65
C VAL A 14 1.11 26.05 -2.96
N TYR A 15 -0.07 25.45 -2.80
CA TYR A 15 -1.08 25.98 -1.88
C TYR A 15 -0.61 25.71 -0.45
N ASN A 16 0.17 26.66 0.09
CA ASN A 16 0.37 26.80 1.54
C ASN A 16 -0.92 27.37 2.16
N GLY A 17 -1.97 26.56 2.19
CA GLY A 17 -3.18 26.83 2.95
C GLY A 17 -3.32 25.73 4.00
N ALA A 18 -3.15 26.07 5.27
CA ALA A 18 -3.58 25.21 6.36
C ALA A 18 -5.11 25.09 6.29
N ALA A 19 -5.60 24.13 5.50
CA ALA A 19 -7.02 23.86 5.39
C ALA A 19 -7.52 23.33 6.74
N GLN A 20 -8.48 24.01 7.33
CA GLN A 20 -9.23 23.54 8.49
C GLN A 20 -10.42 22.74 7.97
N VAL A 21 -10.56 21.49 8.39
CA VAL A 21 -11.70 20.63 8.03
C VAL A 21 -12.39 20.18 9.31
N ALA A 22 -13.66 20.51 9.44
CA ALA A 22 -14.55 19.87 10.40
C ALA A 22 -14.97 18.52 9.81
N SER A 23 -14.70 17.41 10.51
CA SER A 23 -15.10 16.08 10.02
C SER A 23 -16.60 15.81 10.21
N ALA A 24 -17.29 16.63 11.01
CA ALA A 24 -18.75 16.67 11.15
C ALA A 24 -19.27 18.05 11.60
N PRO A 25 -20.57 18.37 11.41
CA PRO A 25 -21.17 19.60 11.94
C PRO A 25 -21.06 19.63 13.48
N GLY A 26 -20.37 20.63 14.03
CA GLY A 26 -20.20 20.82 15.48
C GLY A 26 -18.91 20.25 16.08
N GLU A 27 -18.03 19.63 15.27
CA GLU A 27 -16.68 19.28 15.71
C GLU A 27 -15.76 20.52 15.72
N PRO A 28 -14.85 20.65 16.70
CA PRO A 28 -13.87 21.72 16.70
C PRO A 28 -13.04 21.67 15.41
N LEU A 29 -12.74 22.84 14.83
CA LEU A 29 -11.86 22.95 13.68
C LEU A 29 -10.46 22.49 14.10
N VAL A 30 -10.11 21.25 13.78
CA VAL A 30 -8.79 20.72 14.07
C VAL A 30 -7.82 21.28 13.07
N GLN A 31 -6.87 22.07 13.57
CA GLN A 31 -5.78 22.56 12.75
C GLN A 31 -4.92 21.37 12.29
N GLY A 32 -4.88 21.13 10.98
CA GLY A 32 -4.01 20.12 10.39
C GLY A 32 -4.71 18.84 9.92
N ILE A 33 -6.02 18.64 10.11
CA ILE A 33 -6.73 17.56 9.38
C ILE A 33 -6.74 17.92 7.90
N ARG A 34 -6.01 17.14 7.09
CA ARG A 34 -5.82 17.44 5.68
C ARG A 34 -7.09 17.03 4.91
N PRO A 35 -7.60 17.87 3.99
CA PRO A 35 -8.61 17.42 3.04
C PRO A 35 -8.04 16.29 2.16
N THR A 36 -8.93 15.46 1.62
CA THR A 36 -8.51 14.41 0.69
C THR A 36 -7.79 14.99 -0.52
N GLU A 37 -6.55 14.57 -0.76
CA GLU A 37 -5.70 15.03 -1.85
C GLU A 37 -5.23 13.85 -2.70
N ALA A 38 -5.35 14.00 -4.02
CA ALA A 38 -4.91 13.04 -4.99
C ALA A 38 -3.41 13.21 -5.29
N VAL A 39 -2.65 12.11 -5.22
CA VAL A 39 -1.21 12.09 -5.51
C VAL A 39 -0.96 11.30 -6.79
N TYR A 40 -0.26 11.94 -7.72
CA TYR A 40 0.08 11.39 -9.03
C TYR A 40 1.59 11.13 -9.08
N LEU A 41 1.96 9.86 -9.21
CA LEU A 41 3.34 9.39 -9.26
C LEU A 41 3.67 8.84 -10.65
N CYS A 42 2.81 7.97 -11.19
CA CYS A 42 3.09 7.23 -12.43
C CYS A 42 2.77 8.02 -13.71
N GLY A 43 2.15 9.20 -13.61
CA GLY A 43 1.71 9.99 -14.77
C GLY A 43 0.63 9.30 -15.62
N ALA A 44 -0.09 8.31 -15.08
CA ALA A 44 -1.07 7.50 -15.79
C ALA A 44 -2.39 8.22 -16.12
N GLY A 45 -2.54 9.49 -15.70
CA GLY A 45 -3.78 10.28 -15.86
C GLY A 45 -4.81 10.04 -14.74
N SER A 46 -4.60 9.03 -13.91
CA SER A 46 -5.33 8.75 -12.68
C SER A 46 -4.39 8.86 -11.46
N PRO A 47 -4.90 9.15 -10.25
CA PRO A 47 -4.06 9.19 -9.06
C PRO A 47 -3.53 7.80 -8.71
N ASP A 48 -2.38 7.75 -8.03
CA ASP A 48 -1.79 6.50 -7.52
C ASP A 48 -2.08 6.31 -6.04
N LEU A 49 -2.09 7.42 -5.29
CA LEU A 49 -2.34 7.45 -3.85
C LEU A 49 -3.34 8.57 -3.51
N MET A 50 -4.00 8.43 -2.37
CA MET A 50 -4.82 9.46 -1.74
C MET A 50 -4.23 9.79 -0.37
N LEU A 51 -3.96 11.07 -0.13
CA LEU A 51 -3.67 11.59 1.22
C LEU A 51 -4.98 11.99 1.87
N GLU A 52 -5.33 11.40 3.01
CA GLU A 52 -6.64 11.58 3.64
C GLU A 52 -6.48 11.91 5.12
N GLY A 53 -7.14 12.97 5.57
CA GLY A 53 -7.41 13.24 6.98
C GLY A 53 -8.80 12.74 7.37
N ARG A 54 -8.92 12.01 8.48
CA ARG A 54 -10.23 11.54 8.99
C ARG A 54 -10.28 11.43 10.51
N ALA A 55 -11.48 11.41 11.07
CA ALA A 55 -11.73 11.07 12.46
C ALA A 55 -12.10 9.58 12.60
N GLU A 56 -11.39 8.84 13.44
CA GLU A 56 -11.73 7.48 13.88
C GLU A 56 -12.27 7.56 15.31
N ARG A 57 -13.57 7.36 15.50
CA ARG A 57 -14.18 7.30 16.83
C ARG A 57 -13.87 5.96 17.49
N ARG A 58 -13.18 6.01 18.62
CA ARG A 58 -12.88 4.86 19.48
C ARG A 58 -12.92 5.34 20.93
N PRO A 59 -14.13 5.45 21.50
CA PRO A 59 -14.27 6.04 22.82
C PRO A 59 -13.66 5.14 23.89
N ASP A 60 -12.88 5.75 24.79
CA ASP A 60 -12.47 5.20 26.07
C ASP A 60 -12.93 6.17 27.18
N PRO A 61 -14.11 5.92 27.77
CA PRO A 61 -14.69 6.81 28.78
C PRO A 61 -13.81 6.97 30.03
N ALA A 62 -12.98 5.97 30.37
CA ALA A 62 -12.12 6.03 31.55
C ALA A 62 -11.03 7.09 31.42
N GLN A 63 -10.60 7.35 30.18
CA GLN A 63 -9.59 8.36 29.85
C GLN A 63 -10.20 9.66 29.30
N GLY A 64 -11.54 9.70 29.16
CA GLY A 64 -12.22 10.78 28.44
C GLY A 64 -11.76 10.92 26.98
N LEU A 65 -11.29 9.84 26.37
CA LEU A 65 -10.92 9.75 24.96
C LEU A 65 -12.18 9.46 24.14
N GLU A 66 -12.41 10.20 23.07
CA GLU A 66 -13.50 9.92 22.12
C GLU A 66 -13.00 9.25 20.84
N GLY A 67 -11.74 9.50 20.46
CA GLY A 67 -11.13 8.88 19.32
C GLY A 67 -9.83 9.55 18.88
N TRP A 68 -9.51 9.35 17.61
CA TRP A 68 -8.27 9.80 17.00
C TRP A 68 -8.55 10.49 15.68
N TYR A 69 -7.93 11.65 15.46
CA TYR A 69 -7.73 12.17 14.12
C TYR A 69 -6.54 11.46 13.49
N GLN A 70 -6.66 11.07 12.22
CA GLN A 70 -5.65 10.33 11.49
C GLN A 70 -5.30 11.03 10.19
N GLN A 71 -4.01 10.96 9.82
CA GLN A 71 -3.51 11.25 8.48
C GLN A 71 -3.03 9.96 7.86
N VAL A 72 -3.62 9.56 6.74
CA VAL A 72 -3.31 8.31 6.06
C VAL A 72 -2.92 8.54 4.61
N VAL A 73 -2.05 7.67 4.10
CA VAL A 73 -1.77 7.54 2.67
C VAL A 73 -2.39 6.23 2.20
N ARG A 74 -3.32 6.30 1.26
CA ARG A 74 -4.06 5.12 0.78
C ARG A 74 -3.77 4.87 -0.70
N THR A 75 -3.56 3.61 -1.07
CA THR A 75 -3.47 3.25 -2.49
C THR A 75 -4.85 3.26 -3.15
N VAL A 76 -4.91 3.70 -4.40
CA VAL A 76 -6.14 3.60 -5.19
C VAL A 76 -6.26 2.22 -5.87
N PRO A 77 -7.46 1.83 -6.36
CA PRO A 77 -7.61 0.57 -7.10
C PRO A 77 -6.69 0.49 -8.31
N GLY A 78 -5.95 -0.62 -8.45
CA GLY A 78 -4.92 -0.80 -9.49
C GLY A 78 -3.51 -0.39 -9.07
N THR A 79 -3.34 0.13 -7.85
CA THR A 79 -2.05 0.47 -7.24
C THR A 79 -1.76 -0.44 -6.04
N VAL A 80 -0.61 -1.10 -6.06
CA VAL A 80 -0.16 -1.98 -4.99
C VAL A 80 1.24 -1.60 -4.50
N LEU A 81 1.47 -1.73 -3.19
CA LEU A 81 2.79 -1.50 -2.59
C LEU A 81 3.62 -2.78 -2.58
N LEU A 82 4.94 -2.63 -2.55
CA LEU A 82 5.90 -3.71 -2.43
C LEU A 82 6.12 -4.08 -0.96
N TYR A 83 6.18 -5.38 -0.67
CA TYR A 83 6.36 -5.93 0.67
C TYR A 83 7.51 -6.93 0.69
N HIS A 84 8.15 -7.06 1.85
CA HIS A 84 8.97 -8.22 2.17
C HIS A 84 8.09 -9.45 2.38
N SER A 85 8.49 -10.57 1.78
CA SER A 85 7.80 -11.86 1.84
C SER A 85 8.69 -12.93 2.50
N THR A 86 9.43 -12.55 3.54
CA THR A 86 10.35 -13.47 4.23
C THR A 86 9.74 -13.96 5.53
N ARG A 87 10.15 -15.15 6.00
CA ARG A 87 9.65 -15.72 7.27
C ARG A 87 9.89 -14.84 8.50
N HIS A 88 10.85 -13.92 8.42
CA HIS A 88 11.28 -13.06 9.53
C HIS A 88 10.88 -11.59 9.36
N HIS A 89 10.55 -11.16 8.14
CA HIS A 89 10.10 -9.80 7.85
C HIS A 89 8.87 -9.83 6.95
N ASN A 90 7.74 -9.44 7.54
CA ASN A 90 6.49 -9.11 6.86
C ASN A 90 6.25 -7.61 7.10
N GLY A 91 6.49 -6.80 6.08
CA GLY A 91 6.43 -5.33 6.18
C GLY A 91 6.66 -4.71 4.82
N LEU A 92 6.47 -3.39 4.71
CA LEU A 92 6.75 -2.67 3.48
C LEU A 92 8.21 -2.86 3.09
N ALA A 93 8.46 -3.04 1.80
CA ALA A 93 9.81 -3.05 1.28
C ALA A 93 10.27 -1.61 1.07
N GLU A 94 11.42 -1.29 1.64
CA GLU A 94 12.06 0.02 1.54
C GLU A 94 13.36 -0.14 0.76
N LEU A 95 13.57 0.75 -0.21
CA LEU A 95 14.86 0.92 -0.88
C LEU A 95 15.72 1.92 -0.11
N ASP A 96 17.04 1.74 -0.20
CA ASP A 96 17.99 2.66 0.42
C ASP A 96 17.95 4.04 -0.25
N GLU A 97 18.36 5.07 0.48
CA GLU A 97 18.41 6.42 -0.05
C GLU A 97 19.41 6.53 -1.21
N GLY A 98 18.90 6.92 -2.39
CA GLY A 98 19.71 7.09 -3.61
C GLY A 98 19.79 5.82 -4.45
N GLU A 99 19.20 4.71 -4.00
CA GLU A 99 19.05 3.50 -4.79
C GLU A 99 17.97 3.73 -5.88
N ALA A 100 18.37 3.56 -7.13
CA ALA A 100 17.45 3.59 -8.27
C ALA A 100 16.61 2.29 -8.30
N VAL A 101 15.44 2.34 -8.92
CA VAL A 101 14.57 1.15 -9.05
C VAL A 101 15.21 0.14 -10.01
N ASP A 102 15.99 -0.81 -9.48
CA ASP A 102 16.56 -1.91 -10.25
C ASP A 102 15.51 -2.99 -10.53
N THR A 103 14.95 -2.93 -11.75
CA THR A 103 13.95 -3.91 -12.21
C THR A 103 14.47 -5.34 -12.35
N ALA A 104 15.76 -5.57 -12.55
CA ALA A 104 16.31 -6.92 -12.63
C ALA A 104 16.40 -7.53 -11.22
N MET A 105 16.89 -6.75 -10.25
CA MET A 105 16.92 -7.16 -8.86
C MET A 105 15.50 -7.39 -8.30
N LEU A 106 14.58 -6.46 -8.54
CA LEU A 106 13.18 -6.60 -8.10
C LEU A 106 12.55 -7.87 -8.70
N ALA A 107 12.76 -8.13 -9.99
CA ALA A 107 12.23 -9.33 -10.65
C ALA A 107 12.80 -10.61 -10.02
N ALA A 108 14.11 -10.65 -9.76
CA ALA A 108 14.75 -11.80 -9.10
C ALA A 108 14.19 -12.02 -7.69
N ARG A 109 14.07 -10.96 -6.88
CA ARG A 109 13.53 -11.06 -5.51
C ARG A 109 12.05 -11.43 -5.47
N LEU A 110 11.25 -10.97 -6.43
CA LEU A 110 9.85 -11.40 -6.60
C LEU A 110 9.77 -12.88 -7.03
N HIS A 111 10.65 -13.32 -7.94
CA HIS A 111 10.72 -14.71 -8.40
C HIS A 111 11.05 -15.67 -7.26
N TYR A 112 12.04 -15.34 -6.44
CA TYR A 112 12.42 -16.12 -5.27
C TYR A 112 11.56 -15.87 -4.02
N GLN A 113 10.43 -15.17 -4.18
CA GLN A 113 9.47 -14.88 -3.10
C GLN A 113 10.08 -14.18 -1.88
N GLN A 114 11.17 -13.43 -2.08
CA GLN A 114 11.74 -12.56 -1.05
C GLN A 114 10.95 -11.25 -0.94
N LEU A 115 10.32 -10.85 -2.04
CA LEU A 115 9.39 -9.75 -2.14
C LEU A 115 8.03 -10.23 -2.66
N SER A 116 6.99 -9.48 -2.35
CA SER A 116 5.65 -9.67 -2.90
C SER A 116 4.97 -8.33 -3.13
N TRP A 117 4.03 -8.30 -4.07
CA TRP A 117 3.09 -7.19 -4.15
C TRP A 117 2.00 -7.36 -3.10
N GLY A 118 1.53 -6.24 -2.58
CA GLY A 118 0.33 -6.18 -1.76
C GLY A 118 -0.92 -6.69 -2.49
N PRO A 119 -2.04 -6.81 -1.78
CA PRO A 119 -3.30 -7.29 -2.35
C PRO A 119 -3.76 -6.41 -3.51
N GLU A 120 -4.13 -7.01 -4.64
CA GLU A 120 -4.61 -6.27 -5.82
C GLU A 120 -6.09 -5.89 -5.72
N ASP A 121 -6.84 -6.59 -4.87
CA ASP A 121 -8.28 -6.47 -4.66
C ASP A 121 -8.66 -5.48 -3.53
N GLY A 122 -7.67 -4.91 -2.86
CA GLY A 122 -7.87 -3.99 -1.74
C GLY A 122 -7.02 -2.72 -1.82
N SER A 123 -7.49 -1.66 -1.17
CA SER A 123 -6.65 -0.48 -0.91
C SER A 123 -5.74 -0.74 0.29
N THR A 124 -4.45 -0.47 0.13
CA THR A 124 -3.50 -0.48 1.24
C THR A 124 -3.51 0.89 1.91
N GLU A 125 -3.60 0.93 3.24
CA GLU A 125 -3.61 2.15 4.04
C GLU A 125 -2.35 2.24 4.90
N LEU A 126 -1.59 3.33 4.74
CA LEU A 126 -0.45 3.68 5.57
C LEU A 126 -0.88 4.75 6.55
N ARG A 127 -0.91 4.43 7.85
CA ARG A 127 -1.26 5.39 8.90
C ARG A 127 -0.03 6.15 9.32
N ILE A 128 0.01 7.45 9.04
CA ILE A 128 1.23 8.26 9.21
C ILE A 128 1.21 9.01 10.52
N LEU A 129 0.17 9.81 10.74
CA LEU A 129 0.01 10.61 11.95
C LEU A 129 -1.31 10.35 12.64
N GLN A 130 -1.31 10.53 13.95
CA GLN A 130 -2.51 10.49 14.78
C GLN A 130 -2.49 11.58 15.86
N GLN A 131 -3.68 12.04 16.24
CA GLN A 131 -3.89 13.01 17.33
C GLN A 131 -5.12 12.58 18.12
N ALA A 132 -5.00 12.46 19.44
CA ALA A 132 -6.12 12.10 20.31
C ALA A 132 -7.12 13.27 20.42
N PHE A 133 -8.40 12.95 20.57
CA PHE A 133 -9.43 13.94 20.91
C PHE A 133 -10.46 13.38 21.89
N GLY A 134 -11.02 14.27 22.71
CA GLY A 134 -12.04 13.95 23.70
C GLY A 134 -11.97 14.91 24.90
N PRO A 135 -13.01 14.94 25.75
CA PRO A 135 -13.09 15.87 26.88
C PRO A 135 -12.03 15.62 27.97
N GLY A 136 -11.44 14.43 28.04
CA GLY A 136 -10.36 14.09 28.96
C GLY A 136 -8.95 14.29 28.41
N ILE A 137 -8.82 14.72 27.15
CA ILE A 137 -7.52 14.91 26.49
C ILE A 137 -7.02 16.33 26.75
N SER A 138 -5.83 16.45 27.34
CA SER A 138 -5.17 17.74 27.56
C SER A 138 -4.63 18.33 26.25
N GLU A 139 -4.36 19.64 26.22
CA GLU A 139 -3.75 20.29 25.04
C GLU A 139 -2.38 19.69 24.69
N GLU A 140 -1.59 19.30 25.70
CA GLU A 140 -0.29 18.63 25.53
C GLU A 140 -0.43 17.24 24.90
N ALA A 141 -1.54 16.53 25.17
CA ALA A 141 -1.84 15.24 24.58
C ALA A 141 -2.54 15.36 23.21
N ALA A 142 -3.19 16.49 22.94
CA ALA A 142 -3.83 16.82 21.68
C ALA A 142 -2.83 17.34 20.64
N ILE A 143 -1.69 16.66 20.47
CA ILE A 143 -0.68 16.97 19.46
C ILE A 143 -0.59 15.85 18.41
N TRP A 144 -0.20 16.20 17.19
CA TRP A 144 0.11 15.20 16.17
C TRP A 144 1.33 14.39 16.56
N THR A 145 1.21 13.07 16.46
CA THR A 145 2.27 12.10 16.74
C THR A 145 2.35 11.08 15.60
N GLY A 146 3.55 10.56 15.34
CA GLY A 146 3.73 9.43 14.43
C GLY A 146 3.08 8.18 15.00
N THR A 147 2.50 7.34 14.15
CA THR A 147 1.85 6.08 14.58
C THR A 147 2.85 5.00 15.02
N GLY A 148 4.14 5.20 14.76
CA GLY A 148 5.21 4.23 15.04
C GLY A 148 5.37 3.15 13.95
N VAL A 149 4.53 3.17 12.92
CA VAL A 149 4.54 2.23 11.80
C VAL A 149 4.80 2.96 10.47
N GLN A 150 5.28 4.20 10.55
CA GLN A 150 5.59 4.97 9.37
C GLN A 150 6.84 4.42 8.66
N PRO A 151 6.82 4.33 7.32
CA PRO A 151 8.00 3.98 6.54
C PRO A 151 9.02 5.12 6.61
N ASP A 152 10.30 4.78 6.76
CA ASP A 152 11.41 5.78 6.85
C ASP A 152 12.17 5.89 5.52
N GLY A 153 12.22 4.79 4.75
CA GLY A 153 12.91 4.70 3.47
C GLY A 153 12.06 5.03 2.23
N VAL A 154 12.58 4.63 1.07
CA VAL A 154 11.92 4.81 -0.22
C VAL A 154 10.98 3.64 -0.48
N LEU A 155 9.68 3.93 -0.57
CA LEU A 155 8.67 2.94 -0.92
C LEU A 155 8.57 2.76 -2.42
N VAL A 156 8.16 1.56 -2.84
CA VAL A 156 7.87 1.24 -4.23
C VAL A 156 6.42 0.83 -4.36
N LEU A 157 5.74 1.42 -5.34
CA LEU A 157 4.43 0.98 -5.80
C LEU A 157 4.51 0.47 -7.23
N ARG A 158 3.54 -0.38 -7.57
CA ARG A 158 3.22 -0.75 -8.95
C ARG A 158 1.81 -0.29 -9.27
N ARG A 159 1.69 0.47 -10.36
CA ARG A 159 0.42 0.89 -10.95
C ARG A 159 0.14 0.09 -12.21
N THR A 160 -1.06 -0.44 -12.37
CA THR A 160 -1.51 -1.03 -13.64
C THR A 160 -2.80 -0.36 -14.08
N GLU A 161 -2.77 0.20 -15.30
CA GLU A 161 -3.94 0.82 -15.92
C GLU A 161 -4.05 0.37 -17.38
N GLY A 162 -5.15 -0.30 -17.71
CA GLY A 162 -5.31 -0.95 -19.01
C GLY A 162 -4.21 -1.98 -19.28
N ARG A 163 -3.39 -1.74 -20.32
CA ARG A 163 -2.26 -2.60 -20.72
C ARG A 163 -0.89 -2.06 -20.31
N ARG A 164 -0.85 -0.98 -19.55
CA ARG A 164 0.40 -0.34 -19.12
C ARG A 164 0.62 -0.60 -17.64
N THR A 165 1.88 -0.80 -17.28
CA THR A 165 2.32 -1.02 -15.91
C THR A 165 3.50 -0.10 -15.63
N TRP A 166 3.45 0.59 -14.50
CA TRP A 166 4.51 1.45 -14.02
C TRP A 166 4.97 1.01 -12.64
N LEU A 167 6.25 1.21 -12.37
CA LEU A 167 6.79 1.23 -11.02
C LEU A 167 7.09 2.68 -10.68
N ALA A 168 6.66 3.12 -9.50
CA ALA A 168 7.04 4.42 -8.97
C ALA A 168 7.62 4.24 -7.58
N SER A 169 8.71 4.95 -7.32
CA SER A 169 9.30 5.05 -6.00
C SER A 169 9.01 6.42 -5.39
N PHE A 170 8.72 6.47 -4.09
CA PHE A 170 8.32 7.68 -3.39
C PHE A 170 8.69 7.63 -1.91
N ARG A 171 8.71 8.79 -1.27
CA ARG A 171 8.86 8.92 0.19
C ARG A 171 7.64 9.56 0.79
N VAL A 172 7.29 9.14 2.00
CA VAL A 172 6.33 9.83 2.84
C VAL A 172 7.12 10.69 3.82
N ARG A 173 6.85 12.00 3.82
CA ARG A 173 7.44 12.95 4.77
C ARG A 173 6.34 13.55 5.61
N PHE A 174 6.66 13.88 6.84
CA PHE A 174 5.76 14.61 7.71
C PHE A 174 6.51 15.65 8.56
N THR A 175 5.76 16.63 9.06
CA THR A 175 6.31 17.68 9.91
C THR A 175 5.47 17.85 11.16
N LEU A 176 6.12 17.76 12.30
CA LEU A 176 5.55 18.02 13.62
C LEU A 176 5.94 19.42 14.12
N PRO A 177 5.10 20.08 14.93
CA PRO A 177 3.78 19.63 15.40
C PRO A 177 2.64 19.89 14.41
N ALA A 178 2.94 20.49 13.25
CA ALA A 178 1.95 20.97 12.27
C ALA A 178 1.05 19.87 11.66
N GLY A 179 1.34 18.59 11.87
CA GLY A 179 0.51 17.49 11.38
C GLY A 179 0.54 17.32 9.86
N THR A 180 1.51 17.93 9.18
CA THR A 180 1.54 17.96 7.72
C THR A 180 2.17 16.69 7.20
N VAL A 181 1.48 15.96 6.31
CA VAL A 181 2.00 14.81 5.56
C VAL A 181 2.16 15.19 4.09
N SER A 182 3.24 14.74 3.45
CA SER A 182 3.50 14.95 2.03
C SER A 182 4.08 13.68 1.41
N VAL A 183 3.75 13.43 0.15
CA VAL A 183 4.36 12.37 -0.65
C VAL A 183 5.32 13.01 -1.65
N VAL A 184 6.57 12.55 -1.66
CA VAL A 184 7.61 13.06 -2.54
C VAL A 184 7.97 11.97 -3.55
N PRO A 185 7.70 12.17 -4.86
CA PRO A 185 8.14 11.23 -5.89
C PRO A 185 9.67 11.18 -5.98
N VAL A 186 10.22 10.00 -6.22
CA VAL A 186 11.65 9.78 -6.42
C VAL A 186 11.93 9.42 -7.87
N GLU A 187 11.36 8.30 -8.34
CA GLU A 187 11.55 7.81 -9.70
C GLU A 187 10.27 7.15 -10.22
N THR A 188 10.09 7.11 -11.54
CA THR A 188 9.01 6.37 -12.19
C THR A 188 9.52 5.75 -13.47
N ILE A 189 9.21 4.48 -13.66
CA ILE A 189 9.61 3.70 -14.82
C ILE A 189 8.43 2.88 -15.35
N GLU A 190 8.28 2.84 -16.67
CA GLU A 190 7.33 1.94 -17.32
C GLU A 190 7.97 0.55 -17.47
N VAL A 191 7.21 -0.48 -17.14
CA VAL A 191 7.67 -1.88 -17.17
C VAL A 191 6.71 -2.73 -18.00
N PRO A 192 7.13 -3.93 -18.45
CA PRO A 192 6.24 -4.83 -19.17
C PRO A 192 4.92 -5.07 -18.43
N TYR A 193 3.84 -5.23 -19.20
CA TYR A 193 2.52 -5.52 -18.64
C TYR A 193 2.58 -6.72 -17.70
N ALA A 194 1.89 -6.63 -16.56
CA ALA A 194 1.85 -7.66 -15.52
C ALA A 194 3.20 -7.95 -14.85
N TYR A 195 4.16 -7.01 -14.90
CA TYR A 195 5.44 -7.12 -14.20
C TYR A 195 5.27 -7.59 -12.74
N GLY A 196 5.93 -8.70 -12.42
CA GLY A 196 5.95 -9.26 -11.08
C GLY A 196 4.60 -9.77 -10.56
N ARG A 197 3.54 -9.84 -11.39
CA ARG A 197 2.30 -10.54 -10.98
C ARG A 197 2.64 -12.01 -10.74
N LYS A 198 2.11 -12.57 -9.65
CA LYS A 198 2.18 -13.99 -9.38
C LYS A 198 1.44 -14.67 -10.53
N LEU A 199 2.18 -15.27 -11.47
CA LEU A 199 1.58 -16.09 -12.49
C LEU A 199 0.88 -17.23 -11.75
N THR A 200 -0.43 -17.35 -11.90
CA THR A 200 -1.11 -18.59 -11.54
C THR A 200 -0.33 -19.69 -12.25
N PRO A 201 0.21 -20.71 -11.54
CA PRO A 201 0.92 -21.77 -12.23
C PRO A 201 -0.02 -22.29 -13.31
N ALA A 202 0.46 -22.28 -14.56
CA ALA A 202 -0.29 -22.86 -15.65
C ALA A 202 -0.70 -24.27 -15.20
N SER A 203 -1.99 -24.61 -15.32
CA SER A 203 -2.40 -25.99 -15.12
C SER A 203 -1.44 -26.85 -15.94
N PRO A 204 -0.80 -27.87 -15.35
CA PRO A 204 0.06 -28.74 -16.11
C PRO A 204 -0.75 -29.23 -17.32
N PRO A 205 -0.14 -29.29 -18.52
CA PRO A 205 -0.85 -29.79 -19.68
C PRO A 205 -1.46 -31.14 -19.31
N PRO A 206 -2.72 -31.43 -19.75
CA PRO A 206 -3.32 -32.72 -19.50
C PRO A 206 -2.32 -33.78 -19.97
N THR A 207 -1.78 -34.53 -19.02
CA THR A 207 -0.86 -35.61 -19.35
C THR A 207 -1.76 -36.75 -19.81
N ASP A 208 -1.69 -37.10 -21.09
CA ASP A 208 -2.23 -38.38 -21.58
C ASP A 208 -1.37 -39.50 -21.00
N ASP A 209 -1.47 -39.71 -19.69
CA ASP A 209 -0.90 -40.87 -19.02
C ASP A 209 -1.96 -41.98 -19.04
N PRO A 210 -1.79 -43.04 -19.86
CA PRO A 210 -2.69 -44.19 -19.87
C PRO A 210 -2.69 -44.97 -18.54
N PHE A 211 -1.79 -44.63 -17.60
CA PHE A 211 -1.72 -45.19 -16.24
C PHE A 211 -1.87 -44.12 -15.14
N GLY A 212 -2.35 -42.92 -15.49
CA GLY A 212 -2.54 -41.82 -14.55
C GLY A 212 -3.69 -42.12 -13.59
N TYR A 213 -3.37 -42.49 -12.35
CA TYR A 213 -4.32 -42.38 -11.26
C TYR A 213 -4.66 -40.89 -11.11
N GLY A 214 -5.83 -40.50 -11.61
CA GLY A 214 -6.33 -39.14 -11.49
C GLY A 214 -6.23 -38.66 -10.04
N THR A 215 -6.01 -37.37 -9.85
CA THR A 215 -6.04 -36.71 -8.54
C THR A 215 -7.46 -36.78 -7.95
N ALA A 216 -7.88 -37.97 -7.56
CA ALA A 216 -9.00 -38.17 -6.68
C ALA A 216 -8.55 -37.68 -5.31
N TYR A 217 -9.30 -36.70 -4.78
CA TYR A 217 -9.22 -36.22 -3.41
C TYR A 217 -8.75 -37.33 -2.47
N GLN A 218 -7.56 -37.16 -1.89
CA GLN A 218 -7.05 -38.09 -0.89
C GLN A 218 -7.94 -37.92 0.35
N ARG A 219 -9.00 -38.73 0.43
CA ARG A 219 -9.90 -38.78 1.59
C ARG A 219 -9.04 -39.32 2.73
N VAL A 220 -8.64 -38.46 3.65
CA VAL A 220 -8.00 -38.90 4.90
C VAL A 220 -9.04 -39.72 5.65
N ILE A 221 -8.90 -41.04 5.66
CA ILE A 221 -9.73 -41.93 6.48
C ILE A 221 -9.21 -41.77 7.91
N PRO A 222 -10.02 -41.27 8.86
CA PRO A 222 -9.62 -41.17 10.25
C PRO A 222 -9.37 -42.59 10.81
N PRO A 223 -8.38 -42.74 11.71
CA PRO A 223 -8.01 -44.05 12.24
C PRO A 223 -9.16 -44.66 13.03
N GLY A 224 -9.57 -45.89 12.67
CA GLY A 224 -10.59 -46.66 13.38
C GLY A 224 -11.67 -47.33 12.53
N VAL A 225 -11.68 -47.14 11.20
CA VAL A 225 -12.60 -47.83 10.29
C VAL A 225 -11.87 -48.99 9.61
N PRO A 226 -12.21 -50.26 9.89
CA PRO A 226 -11.60 -51.39 9.19
C PRO A 226 -12.08 -51.41 7.73
N PRO A 227 -11.24 -51.89 6.80
CA PRO A 227 -11.66 -52.04 5.41
C PRO A 227 -12.76 -53.10 5.34
N ASP A 228 -13.91 -52.74 4.76
CA ASP A 228 -14.88 -53.73 4.31
C ASP A 228 -14.23 -54.49 3.13
N GLU A 229 -14.07 -55.80 3.32
CA GLU A 229 -13.57 -56.91 2.47
C GLU A 229 -13.62 -56.73 0.93
N GLU A 230 -12.85 -57.42 0.09
CA GLU A 230 -11.90 -58.54 0.22
C GLU A 230 -10.93 -58.45 -0.99
N VAL A 231 -9.67 -58.86 -0.82
CA VAL A 231 -8.72 -59.03 -1.94
C VAL A 231 -8.87 -60.46 -2.46
N ASP A 232 -9.06 -60.62 -3.77
CA ASP A 232 -8.70 -61.86 -4.46
C ASP A 232 -7.61 -61.55 -5.49
N LEU A 233 -6.56 -62.38 -5.46
CA LEU A 233 -5.22 -62.16 -6.01
C LEU A 233 -5.14 -62.31 -7.54
#